data_AF-A0A2U9IHP2-F1
#
_entry.id   AF-A0A2U9IHP2-F1
#
_cell.length_a   1.000
_cell.length_b   1.000
_cell.length_c   1.000
_cell.angle_alpha   90.00
_cell.angle_beta   90.00
_cell.angle_gamma   90.00
#
_symmetry.space_group_name_H-M   'P 1'
#
loop_
_entity.id
_entity.type
_entity.pdbx_description
1 polymer ?
#
loop_
_entity_poly.entity_id
_entity_poly.type
_entity_poly.pdbx_seq_one_letter_code
_entity_poly.pdbx_strand_id
1 'polypeptide(L)'
;MSTEQSLQLALKATLLENKGNYPFTHEINELISSLKNMKPELVELENKNKELIALLKLSYTGSRYFPSSYDKDTANKLISLVKQFLEVIGLWQKE
;
A
#
# COMPACT_ATOMS: atom_id res chain seq x y z
N MET A 1 4.79 -11.84 -1.18
CA MET A 1 4.13 -11.72 -2.50
C MET A 1 2.73 -11.07 -2.42
N SER A 2 1.88 -11.36 -1.41
CA SER A 2 0.47 -10.87 -1.39
C SER A 2 0.26 -9.40 -0.98
N THR A 3 0.91 -8.91 0.09
CA THR A 3 0.43 -7.69 0.78
C THR A 3 0.60 -6.39 -0.03
N GLU A 4 1.74 -6.22 -0.71
CA GLU A 4 1.99 -5.05 -1.55
C GLU A 4 1.13 -5.07 -2.82
N GLN A 5 1.01 -6.22 -3.48
CA GLN A 5 0.15 -6.35 -4.66
C GLN A 5 -1.32 -6.07 -4.32
N SER A 6 -1.78 -6.52 -3.14
CA SER A 6 -3.11 -6.20 -2.63
C SER A 6 -3.29 -4.69 -2.47
N LEU A 7 -2.29 -3.98 -1.93
CA LEU A 7 -2.36 -2.52 -1.80
C LEU A 7 -2.36 -1.82 -3.17
N GLN A 8 -1.51 -2.25 -4.11
CA GLN A 8 -1.49 -1.70 -5.47
C GLN A 8 -2.83 -1.89 -6.17
N LEU A 9 -3.44 -3.07 -6.05
CA LEU A 9 -4.73 -3.37 -6.68
C LEU A 9 -5.85 -2.52 -6.08
N ALA A 10 -5.88 -2.39 -4.76
CA ALA A 10 -6.85 -1.54 -4.07
C ALA A 10 -6.75 -0.08 -4.52
N LEU A 11 -5.54 0.48 -4.57
CA LEU A 11 -5.31 1.86 -5.03
C LEU A 11 -5.73 2.06 -6.49
N LYS A 12 -5.44 1.09 -7.36
CA LYS A 12 -5.86 1.12 -8.77
C LYS A 12 -7.37 1.04 -8.93
N ALA A 13 -8.03 0.17 -8.16
CA ALA A 13 -9.49 0.07 -8.15
C ALA A 13 -10.13 1.41 -7.74
N THR A 14 -9.64 2.04 -6.65
CA THR A 14 -10.14 3.35 -6.21
C THR A 14 -9.93 4.44 -7.26
N LEU A 15 -8.77 4.46 -7.94
CA LEU A 15 -8.52 5.41 -9.02
C LEU A 15 -9.46 5.18 -10.21
N LEU A 16 -9.72 3.92 -10.57
CA LEU A 16 -10.64 3.59 -11.65
C LEU A 16 -12.09 4.02 -11.32
N GLU A 17 -12.57 3.76 -10.10
CA GLU A 17 -13.90 4.16 -9.65
C GLU A 17 -14.08 5.69 -9.61
N ASN A 18 -13.06 6.42 -9.15
CA ASN A 18 -13.19 7.87 -8.91
C ASN A 18 -12.77 8.74 -10.09
N LYS A 19 -11.86 8.26 -10.96
CA LYS A 19 -11.32 9.03 -12.10
C LYS A 19 -11.60 8.40 -13.47
N GLY A 20 -12.13 7.18 -13.52
CA GLY A 20 -12.34 6.43 -14.77
C GLY A 20 -11.05 5.96 -15.45
N ASN A 21 -9.88 6.22 -14.85
CA ASN A 21 -8.57 5.78 -15.33
C ASN A 21 -7.54 5.78 -14.19
N TYR A 22 -6.45 5.03 -14.33
CA TYR A 22 -5.33 5.02 -13.39
C TYR A 22 -3.99 5.12 -14.15
N PRO A 23 -2.94 5.70 -13.55
CA PRO A 23 -1.63 5.75 -14.20
C PRO A 23 -1.05 4.33 -14.35
N PHE A 24 -0.45 4.04 -15.50
CA PHE A 24 0.24 2.76 -15.79
C PHE A 24 1.57 2.64 -15.02
N THR A 25 1.51 2.78 -13.70
CA THR A 25 2.63 2.71 -12.77
C THR A 25 2.42 1.58 -11.75
N HIS A 26 3.52 1.02 -11.28
CA HIS A 26 3.54 0.11 -10.13
C HIS A 26 4.01 0.82 -8.86
N GLU A 27 4.35 2.11 -8.95
CA GLU A 27 4.82 2.86 -7.79
C GLU A 27 3.67 3.26 -6.87
N ILE A 28 3.66 2.66 -5.68
CA ILE A 28 2.67 2.94 -4.63
C ILE A 28 2.57 4.45 -4.33
N ASN A 29 3.70 5.14 -4.26
CA ASN A 29 3.73 6.58 -3.93
C ASN A 29 3.06 7.42 -5.03
N GLU A 30 3.21 7.03 -6.30
CA GLU A 30 2.54 7.72 -7.40
C GLU A 30 1.03 7.47 -7.40
N LEU A 31 0.61 6.25 -7.07
CA LEU A 31 -0.81 5.90 -6.91
C LEU A 31 -1.43 6.68 -5.75
N ILE A 32 -0.75 6.78 -4.60
CA ILE A 32 -1.20 7.55 -3.44
C ILE A 32 -1.28 9.05 -3.78
N SER A 33 -0.23 9.61 -4.40
CA SER A 33 -0.20 11.02 -4.82
C SER A 33 -1.32 11.34 -5.81
N SER A 34 -1.68 10.40 -6.68
CA SER A 34 -2.81 10.54 -7.61
C SER A 34 -4.17 10.63 -6.91
N LEU A 35 -4.29 10.12 -5.69
CA LEU A 35 -5.49 10.18 -4.85
C LEU A 35 -5.49 11.35 -3.85
N LYS A 36 -4.40 12.13 -3.75
CA LYS A 36 -4.23 13.17 -2.71
C LYS A 36 -5.39 14.18 -2.59
N ASN A 37 -6.00 14.55 -3.72
CA ASN A 37 -7.08 15.53 -3.73
C ASN A 37 -8.43 14.94 -3.27
N MET A 38 -8.56 13.62 -3.29
CA MET A 38 -9.80 12.89 -2.95
C MET A 38 -9.73 12.26 -1.56
N LYS A 39 -8.55 11.73 -1.21
CA LYS A 39 -8.26 11.08 0.07
C LYS A 39 -6.90 11.55 0.60
N PRO A 40 -6.80 12.79 1.11
CA PRO A 40 -5.55 13.32 1.66
C PRO A 40 -5.00 12.48 2.83
N GLU A 41 -5.87 11.73 3.51
CA GLU A 41 -5.52 10.82 4.59
C GLU A 41 -4.54 9.72 4.15
N LEU A 42 -4.59 9.32 2.87
CA LEU A 42 -3.63 8.35 2.31
C LEU A 42 -2.22 8.93 2.27
N VAL A 43 -2.08 10.22 1.97
CA VAL A 43 -0.79 10.92 1.94
C VAL A 43 -0.27 11.15 3.36
N GLU A 44 -1.13 11.45 4.31
CA GLU A 44 -0.73 11.51 5.72
C GLU A 44 -0.24 10.16 6.23
N LEU A 45 -0.97 9.09 5.89
CA LEU A 45 -0.63 7.73 6.28
C LEU A 45 0.70 7.29 5.65
N GLU A 46 0.94 7.64 4.38
CA GLU A 46 2.22 7.44 3.70
C GLU A 46 3.35 8.16 4.44
N ASN A 47 3.17 9.45 4.73
CA ASN A 47 4.20 10.26 5.36
C ASN A 47 4.56 9.80 6.78
N LYS A 48 3.57 9.30 7.54
CA LYS A 48 3.77 8.74 8.88
C LYS A 48 4.51 7.40 8.86
N ASN A 49 4.47 6.67 7.74
CA ASN A 49 4.96 5.29 7.63
C ASN A 49 6.00 5.09 6.52
N LYS A 50 6.78 6.11 6.18
CA LYS A 50 7.74 6.08 5.05
C LYS A 50 8.67 4.87 5.06
N GLU A 51 9.24 4.53 6.23
CA GLU A 51 10.15 3.40 6.39
C GLU A 51 9.45 2.06 6.11
N LEU A 52 8.23 1.89 6.63
CA LEU A 52 7.44 0.68 6.40
C LEU A 52 6.97 0.57 4.94
N ILE A 53 6.70 1.68 4.26
CA ILE A 53 6.37 1.68 2.83
C ILE A 53 7.59 1.30 1.99
N ALA A 54 8.77 1.84 2.29
CA ALA A 54 10.00 1.44 1.64
C ALA A 54 10.25 -0.08 1.84
N LEU A 55 10.02 -0.58 3.06
CA LEU A 55 10.14 -2.00 3.36
C LEU A 55 9.09 -2.86 2.65
N LEU A 56 7.86 -2.36 2.53
CA LEU A 56 6.78 -3.03 1.80
C LEU A 56 7.16 -3.21 0.33
N LYS A 57 7.71 -2.18 -0.31
CA LYS A 57 8.22 -2.22 -1.69
C LYS A 57 9.42 -3.17 -1.83
N LEU A 58 10.32 -3.19 -0.86
CA LEU A 58 11.45 -4.12 -0.86
C LEU A 58 11.02 -5.58 -0.66
N SER A 59 9.89 -5.83 0.00
CA SER A 59 9.35 -7.19 0.15
C SER A 59 8.96 -7.83 -1.21
N TYR A 60 8.63 -7.01 -2.21
CA TYR A 60 8.44 -7.41 -3.61
C TYR A 60 9.66 -8.13 -4.18
N THR A 61 10.83 -7.54 -3.93
CA THR A 61 12.13 -7.94 -4.48
C THR A 61 12.81 -8.98 -3.58
N GLY A 62 12.70 -8.81 -2.26
CA GLY A 62 13.36 -9.65 -1.26
C GLY A 62 12.78 -11.06 -1.15
N SER A 63 11.46 -11.25 -1.33
CA SER A 63 10.83 -12.59 -1.20
C SER A 63 11.27 -13.61 -2.26
N ARG A 64 11.88 -13.16 -3.36
CA ARG A 64 12.45 -14.03 -4.39
C ARG A 64 13.97 -14.21 -4.32
N TYR A 65 14.69 -13.31 -3.66
CA TYR A 65 16.15 -13.23 -3.79
C TYR A 65 16.92 -13.12 -2.47
N PHE A 66 16.25 -12.96 -1.32
CA PHE A 66 16.90 -12.85 -0.02
C PHE A 66 16.28 -13.83 0.98
N PRO A 67 17.05 -14.78 1.55
CA PRO A 67 16.62 -15.63 2.65
C PRO A 67 16.69 -14.84 3.97
N SER A 68 16.26 -13.58 3.95
CA SER A 68 16.14 -12.78 5.15
C SER A 68 14.84 -13.20 5.82
N SER A 69 14.95 -13.94 6.92
CA SER A 69 13.85 -14.13 7.86
C SER A 69 13.38 -12.74 8.33
N TYR A 70 12.40 -12.16 7.63
CA TYR A 70 11.69 -11.00 8.13
C TYR A 70 11.08 -11.38 9.47
N ASP A 71 11.47 -10.67 10.52
CA ASP A 71 10.96 -10.92 11.86
C ASP A 71 9.42 -10.83 11.85
N LYS A 72 8.75 -11.74 12.59
CA LYS A 72 7.29 -11.83 12.63
C LYS A 72 6.64 -10.49 13.00
N ASP A 73 7.29 -9.69 13.83
CA ASP A 73 6.85 -8.34 14.19
C ASP A 73 6.81 -7.41 12.97
N THR A 74 7.85 -7.47 12.13
CA THR A 74 7.93 -6.67 10.90
C THR A 74 6.85 -7.07 9.92
N ALA A 75 6.60 -8.37 9.74
CA ALA A 75 5.52 -8.85 8.89
C ALA A 75 4.14 -8.37 9.40
N ASN A 76 3.91 -8.43 10.71
CA ASN A 76 2.67 -7.95 11.32
C ASN A 76 2.48 -6.43 11.14
N LYS A 77 3.55 -5.64 11.28
CA LYS A 77 3.52 -4.18 11.03
C LYS A 77 3.15 -3.87 9.58
N LEU A 78 3.72 -4.59 8.61
CA LEU A 78 3.39 -4.42 7.19
C LEU A 78 1.94 -4.80 6.88
N ILE A 79 1.45 -5.91 7.44
CA ILE A 79 0.04 -6.31 7.30
C ILE A 79 -0.88 -5.26 7.91
N SER A 80 -0.56 -4.77 9.11
CA SER A 80 -1.36 -3.72 9.76
C SER A 80 -1.37 -2.43 8.96
N LEU A 81 -0.24 -2.05 8.35
CA LEU A 81 -0.16 -0.87 7.50
C LEU A 81 -1.09 -1.00 6.29
N VAL A 82 -1.06 -2.14 5.59
CA VAL A 82 -1.95 -2.36 4.44
C VAL A 82 -3.42 -2.35 4.86
N LYS A 83 -3.77 -2.91 6.03
CA LYS A 83 -5.14 -2.80 6.55
C LYS A 83 -5.56 -1.35 6.77
N GLN A 84 -4.71 -0.51 7.37
CA GLN A 84 -5.01 0.91 7.55
C GLN A 84 -5.24 1.63 6.21
N PHE A 85 -4.45 1.31 5.18
CA PHE A 85 -4.68 1.84 3.83
C PHE A 85 -6.05 1.40 3.28
N LEU A 86 -6.41 0.13 3.42
CA LEU A 86 -7.70 -0.39 2.95
C LEU A 86 -8.88 0.22 3.72
N GLU A 87 -8.73 0.49 5.02
CA GLU A 87 -9.73 1.19 5.83
C GLU A 87 -9.95 2.62 5.32
N VAL A 88 -8.87 3.38 5.07
CA VAL A 88 -8.96 4.73 4.50
C VAL A 88 -9.60 4.71 3.11
N ILE A 89 -9.29 3.69 2.31
CA ILE A 89 -9.91 3.51 1.00
C ILE A 89 -11.41 3.19 1.14
N GLY A 90 -11.82 2.49 2.19
CA GLY A 90 -13.19 2.03 2.43
C GLY A 90 -13.45 0.59 1.96
N LEU A 91 -12.39 -0.16 1.62
CA LEU A 91 -12.45 -1.56 1.19
C LEU A 91 -12.22 -2.56 2.33
N TRP A 92 -12.01 -2.07 3.55
CA TRP A 92 -11.89 -2.89 4.74
C TRP A 92 -12.73 -2.29 5.86
N GLN A 93 -13.63 -3.09 6.43
CA GLN A 93 -14.32 -2.78 7.68
C GLN A 93 -13.89 -3.81 8.71
N LYS A 94 -13.47 -3.36 9.89
CA LYS A 94 -13.24 -4.23 11.04
C LYS A 94 -14.58 -4.86 11.41
N GLU A 95 -14.71 -6.18 11.24
CA GLU A 95 -15.66 -6.97 12.04
C GLU A 95 -15.32 -6.88 13.52
#